data_AF-A0A1V9UH69-F1
#
_entry.id   AF-A0A1V9UH69-F1
#
_cell.length_a   1.000
_cell.length_b   1.000
_cell.length_c   1.000
_cell.angle_alpha   90.00
_cell.angle_beta   90.00
_cell.angle_gamma   90.00
#
_symmetry.space_group_name_H-M   'P 1'
#
loop_
_entity.id
_entity.type
_entity.pdbx_description
1 polymer ?
#
loop_
_entity_poly.entity_id
_entity_poly.type
_entity_poly.pdbx_seq_one_letter_code
_entity_poly.pdbx_strand_id
1 'polypeptide(L)'
;MNASTLSTFPEAREVAAAVQGQRDLAAFLTTKTDTQRIEIYDAENVAHAVELPTSALRLLVDILGELALGNSVKVVPVHAELTTQEAADLLNVSRPHLVKLLENGALPHHKTGRHRRVLFSDLMAFKQERDENSRQAMDDLARLPEELGMGY
;
A
#
# COMPACT_ATOMS: atom_id res chain seq x y z
N MET A 1 -9.86 -20.59 9.24
CA MET A 1 -8.83 -21.17 8.35
C MET A 1 -8.53 -20.11 7.31
N ASN A 2 -7.55 -19.23 7.57
CA ASN A 2 -7.20 -18.17 6.63
C ASN A 2 -6.04 -18.71 5.80
N ALA A 3 -6.29 -18.95 4.51
CA ALA A 3 -5.25 -19.33 3.57
C ALA A 3 -4.18 -18.25 3.59
N SER A 4 -2.99 -18.61 4.09
CA SER A 4 -1.78 -17.83 3.92
C SER A 4 -1.58 -17.64 2.42
N THR A 5 -1.88 -16.44 1.90
CA THR A 5 -1.43 -16.00 0.58
C THR A 5 0.09 -15.96 0.65
N LEU A 6 0.74 -17.02 0.18
CA LEU A 6 2.16 -17.01 -0.12
C LEU A 6 2.41 -15.77 -0.99
N SER A 7 3.21 -14.84 -0.48
CA SER A 7 3.71 -13.69 -1.21
C SER A 7 4.70 -14.20 -2.27
N THR A 8 4.15 -14.73 -3.34
CA THR A 8 4.86 -15.15 -4.54
C THR A 8 5.10 -13.90 -5.38
N PHE A 9 6.36 -13.61 -5.67
CA PHE A 9 6.73 -12.53 -6.57
C PHE A 9 6.23 -12.85 -7.99
N PRO A 10 5.74 -11.85 -8.73
CA PRO A 10 5.20 -12.07 -10.06
C PRO A 10 6.26 -12.60 -11.02
N GLU A 11 5.88 -13.58 -11.84
CA GLU A 11 6.75 -14.11 -12.89
C GLU A 11 6.89 -13.11 -14.05
N ALA A 12 7.93 -13.25 -14.88
CA ALA A 12 8.18 -12.33 -16.01
C ALA A 12 6.98 -12.17 -16.96
N ARG A 13 6.18 -13.24 -17.15
CA ARG A 13 4.95 -13.20 -17.94
C ARG A 13 3.87 -12.34 -17.27
N GLU A 14 3.73 -12.44 -15.96
CA GLU A 14 2.77 -11.68 -15.18
C GLU A 14 3.15 -10.20 -15.13
N VAL A 15 4.44 -9.90 -14.96
CA VAL A 15 4.96 -8.51 -15.03
C VAL A 15 4.63 -7.88 -16.38
N ALA A 16 4.88 -8.59 -17.49
CA ALA A 16 4.58 -8.08 -18.83
C ALA A 16 3.06 -7.87 -19.04
N ALA A 17 2.24 -8.83 -18.58
CA ALA A 17 0.78 -8.69 -18.62
C ALA A 17 0.28 -7.53 -17.75
N ALA A 18 0.91 -7.28 -16.60
CA ALA A 18 0.57 -6.19 -15.70
C ALA A 18 0.86 -4.83 -16.34
N VAL A 19 2.01 -4.66 -17.01
CA VAL A 19 2.33 -3.43 -17.77
C VAL A 19 1.26 -3.14 -18.82
N GLN A 20 0.87 -4.15 -19.60
CA GLN A 20 -0.11 -3.98 -20.66
C GLN A 20 -1.50 -3.69 -20.08
N GLY A 21 -1.94 -4.50 -19.11
CA GLY A 21 -3.24 -4.34 -18.45
C GLY A 21 -3.38 -2.99 -17.75
N GLN A 22 -2.32 -2.49 -17.10
CA GLN A 22 -2.33 -1.19 -16.45
C GLN A 22 -2.61 -0.07 -17.46
N ARG A 23 -1.94 -0.09 -18.62
CA ARG A 23 -2.12 0.91 -19.68
C ARG A 23 -3.53 0.87 -20.26
N ASP A 24 -4.02 -0.32 -20.56
CA ASP A 24 -5.34 -0.51 -21.16
C ASP A 24 -6.43 -0.04 -20.19
N LEU A 25 -6.41 -0.50 -18.94
CA LEU A 25 -7.39 -0.07 -17.92
C LEU A 25 -7.31 1.44 -17.65
N ALA A 26 -6.11 2.01 -17.50
CA ALA A 26 -5.96 3.44 -17.23
C ALA A 26 -6.53 4.32 -18.35
N ALA A 27 -6.44 3.89 -19.62
CA ALA A 27 -7.00 4.62 -20.75
C ALA A 27 -8.53 4.74 -20.68
N PHE A 28 -9.22 3.66 -20.28
CA PHE A 28 -10.69 3.58 -20.27
C PHE A 28 -11.35 4.10 -18.98
N LEU A 29 -10.61 4.17 -17.87
CA LEU A 29 -11.09 4.63 -16.56
C LEU A 29 -11.13 6.17 -16.39
N THR A 30 -10.88 6.92 -17.46
CA THR A 30 -11.04 8.39 -17.51
C THR A 30 -12.50 8.84 -17.50
N THR A 31 -13.44 7.91 -17.56
CA THR A 31 -14.89 8.14 -17.64
C THR A 31 -15.53 8.37 -16.26
N LYS A 32 -16.56 9.23 -16.21
CA LYS A 32 -17.21 9.72 -14.97
C LYS A 32 -18.30 8.78 -14.38
N THR A 33 -18.32 7.50 -14.76
CA THR A 33 -19.37 6.58 -14.27
C THR A 33 -18.99 5.97 -12.92
N ASP A 34 -20.00 5.61 -12.13
CA ASP A 34 -19.82 4.98 -10.81
C ASP A 34 -19.42 3.49 -10.93
N THR A 35 -19.94 2.81 -11.95
CA THR A 35 -19.63 1.43 -12.29
C THR A 35 -19.16 1.30 -13.74
N GLN A 36 -18.51 0.18 -14.03
CA GLN A 36 -18.00 -0.22 -15.34
C GLN A 36 -18.26 -1.70 -15.55
N ARG A 37 -18.56 -2.07 -16.79
CA ARG A 37 -18.74 -3.46 -17.20
C ARG A 37 -17.47 -3.96 -17.87
N ILE A 38 -16.95 -5.08 -17.39
CA ILE A 38 -15.81 -5.80 -18.00
C ILE A 38 -16.25 -7.20 -18.43
N GLU A 39 -15.48 -7.82 -19.32
CA GLU A 39 -15.67 -9.21 -19.72
C GLU A 39 -14.48 -10.06 -19.27
N ILE A 40 -14.77 -11.22 -18.69
CA ILE A 40 -13.78 -12.22 -18.28
C ILE A 40 -14.07 -13.49 -19.07
N TYR A 41 -13.03 -14.09 -19.64
CA TYR A 41 -13.15 -15.33 -20.40
C TYR A 41 -12.84 -16.52 -19.49
N ASP A 42 -13.69 -17.55 -19.53
CA ASP A 42 -13.46 -18.81 -18.81
C ASP A 42 -12.53 -19.77 -19.59
N ALA A 43 -12.37 -20.99 -19.08
CA ALA A 43 -11.52 -22.01 -19.69
C ALA A 43 -12.04 -22.47 -21.07
N GLU A 44 -13.34 -22.38 -21.31
CA GLU A 44 -14.00 -22.65 -22.59
C GLU A 44 -14.00 -21.45 -23.54
N ASN A 45 -13.35 -20.34 -23.16
CA ASN A 45 -13.29 -19.08 -23.91
C ASN A 45 -14.67 -18.42 -24.11
N VAL A 46 -15.59 -18.63 -23.15
CA VAL A 46 -16.88 -17.94 -23.09
C VAL A 46 -16.74 -16.66 -22.29
N ALA A 47 -17.23 -15.55 -22.84
CA ALA A 47 -17.20 -14.24 -22.19
C ALA A 47 -18.29 -14.11 -21.12
N HIS A 48 -17.88 -13.75 -19.91
CA HIS A 48 -18.74 -13.45 -18.76
C HIS A 48 -18.62 -11.98 -18.40
N ALA A 49 -19.74 -11.27 -18.49
CA ALA A 49 -19.78 -9.88 -18.10
C ALA A 49 -19.87 -9.70 -16.59
N VAL A 50 -19.04 -8.82 -16.05
CA VAL A 50 -19.00 -8.45 -14.62
C VAL A 50 -19.11 -6.94 -14.50
N GLU A 51 -20.01 -6.48 -13.63
CA GLU A 51 -20.11 -5.06 -13.29
C GLU A 51 -19.31 -4.78 -12.02
N LEU A 52 -18.40 -3.81 -12.09
CA LEU A 52 -17.49 -3.45 -11.00
C LEU A 52 -17.56 -1.95 -10.72
N PRO A 53 -17.40 -1.52 -9.45
CA PRO A 53 -17.21 -0.11 -9.13
C PRO A 53 -15.96 0.45 -9.82
N THR A 54 -16.06 1.67 -10.33
CA THR A 54 -14.91 2.37 -10.94
C THR A 54 -13.77 2.55 -9.94
N SER A 55 -14.08 2.69 -8.64
CA SER A 55 -13.08 2.74 -7.57
C SER A 55 -12.27 1.44 -7.44
N ALA A 56 -12.91 0.28 -7.60
CA ALA A 56 -12.23 -1.02 -7.56
C ALA A 56 -11.32 -1.22 -8.77
N LEU A 57 -11.75 -0.76 -9.94
CA LEU A 57 -10.91 -0.80 -11.15
C LEU A 57 -9.71 0.15 -11.07
N ARG A 58 -9.86 1.33 -10.44
CA ARG A 58 -8.72 2.21 -10.15
C ARG A 58 -7.72 1.55 -9.20
N LEU A 59 -8.20 0.89 -8.15
CA LEU A 59 -7.32 0.11 -7.27
C LEU A 59 -6.61 -1.01 -8.04
N LEU A 60 -7.27 -1.66 -8.99
CA LEU A 60 -6.64 -2.65 -9.85
C LEU A 60 -5.53 -2.04 -10.71
N VAL A 61 -5.69 -0.82 -11.24
CA VAL A 61 -4.60 -0.11 -11.95
C VAL A 61 -3.39 0.10 -11.06
N ASP A 62 -3.59 0.48 -9.80
CA ASP A 62 -2.49 0.65 -8.84
C ASP A 62 -1.79 -0.68 -8.55
N ILE A 63 -2.58 -1.75 -8.33
CA ILE A 63 -2.06 -3.12 -8.14
C ILE A 63 -1.23 -3.57 -9.35
N LEU A 64 -1.72 -3.35 -10.56
CA LEU A 64 -1.01 -3.70 -11.79
C LEU A 64 0.29 -2.89 -11.94
N GLY A 65 0.32 -1.65 -11.47
CA GLY A 65 1.55 -0.84 -11.42
C GLY A 65 2.62 -1.46 -10.52
N GLU A 66 2.25 -1.91 -9.32
CA GLU A 66 3.18 -2.60 -8.43
C GLU A 66 3.67 -3.94 -9.01
N LEU A 67 2.75 -4.73 -9.59
CA LEU A 67 3.12 -5.98 -10.26
C LEU A 67 4.05 -5.75 -11.46
N ALA A 68 3.83 -4.67 -12.22
CA ALA A 68 4.69 -4.25 -13.33
C ALA A 68 6.12 -3.89 -12.88
N LEU A 69 6.31 -3.46 -11.63
CA LEU A 69 7.61 -3.22 -11.01
C LEU A 69 8.24 -4.50 -10.43
N GLY A 70 7.54 -5.63 -10.48
CA GLY A 70 7.97 -6.89 -9.88
C GLY A 70 7.64 -7.01 -8.38
N ASN A 71 6.82 -6.10 -7.84
CA ASN A 71 6.45 -6.11 -6.43
C ASN A 71 5.28 -7.07 -6.17
N SER A 72 5.26 -7.70 -4.99
CA SER A 72 4.08 -8.42 -4.50
C SER A 72 3.09 -7.44 -3.86
N VAL A 73 1.79 -7.64 -4.08
CA VAL A 73 0.74 -6.75 -3.55
C VAL A 73 -0.15 -7.47 -2.54
N LYS A 74 -0.47 -6.79 -1.44
CA LYS A 74 -1.41 -7.27 -0.42
C LYS A 74 -2.49 -6.22 -0.17
N VAL A 75 -3.75 -6.61 -0.37
CA VAL A 75 -4.91 -5.75 -0.03
C VAL A 75 -5.21 -5.92 1.46
N VAL A 76 -5.20 -4.82 2.20
CA VAL A 76 -5.51 -4.78 3.64
C VAL A 76 -6.74 -3.89 3.85
N PRO A 77 -7.82 -4.39 4.47
CA PRO A 77 -8.98 -3.54 4.78
C PRO A 77 -8.60 -2.37 5.70
N VAL A 78 -9.15 -1.19 5.46
CA VAL A 78 -8.84 0.02 6.25
C VAL A 78 -9.25 -0.11 7.72
N HIS A 79 -10.33 -0.85 7.99
CA HIS A 79 -10.78 -1.15 9.36
C HIS A 79 -10.10 -2.38 9.96
N ALA A 80 -9.06 -2.92 9.32
CA ALA A 80 -8.34 -4.05 9.86
C ALA A 80 -7.56 -3.65 11.12
N GLU A 81 -7.72 -4.45 12.17
CA GLU A 81 -6.83 -4.43 13.32
C GLU A 81 -5.54 -5.19 12.97
N LEU A 82 -4.43 -4.48 12.99
CA LEU A 82 -3.11 -5.05 12.73
C LEU A 82 -2.53 -5.63 14.02
N THR A 83 -1.84 -6.76 13.89
CA THR A 83 -0.89 -7.19 14.92
C THR A 83 0.27 -6.19 15.03
N THR A 84 0.97 -6.20 16.16
CA THR A 84 2.23 -5.46 16.30
C THR A 84 3.31 -5.90 15.31
N GLN A 85 3.21 -7.08 14.72
CA GLN A 85 4.17 -7.52 13.70
C GLN A 85 3.81 -6.86 12.36
N GLU A 86 2.57 -7.02 11.90
CA GLU A 86 2.10 -6.42 10.64
C GLU A 86 2.28 -4.90 10.63
N ALA A 87 2.00 -4.23 11.75
CA ALA A 87 2.21 -2.80 11.88
C ALA A 87 3.71 -2.41 11.83
N ALA A 88 4.60 -3.23 12.35
CA ALA A 88 6.04 -2.97 12.31
C ALA A 88 6.58 -3.15 10.89
N ASP A 89 6.11 -4.19 10.20
CA ASP A 89 6.46 -4.48 8.81
C ASP A 89 6.01 -3.32 7.89
N LEU A 90 4.79 -2.80 8.07
CA LEU A 90 4.27 -1.66 7.30
C LEU A 90 5.02 -0.34 7.53
N LEU A 91 5.58 -0.15 8.73
CA LEU A 91 6.40 1.01 9.07
C LEU A 91 7.90 0.82 8.74
N ASN A 92 8.30 -0.35 8.24
CA ASN A 92 9.70 -0.73 8.03
C ASN A 92 10.56 -0.54 9.30
N VAL A 93 10.04 -0.93 10.47
CA VAL A 93 10.74 -0.86 11.75
C VAL A 93 10.76 -2.22 12.44
N SER A 94 11.64 -2.39 13.42
CA SER A 94 11.62 -3.59 14.25
C SER A 94 10.38 -3.63 15.14
N ARG A 95 9.81 -4.81 15.37
CA ARG A 95 8.68 -4.99 16.28
C ARG A 95 8.95 -4.44 17.70
N PRO A 96 10.13 -4.63 18.32
CA PRO A 96 10.43 -3.99 19.60
C PRO A 96 10.36 -2.46 19.56
N HIS A 97 10.77 -1.84 18.44
CA HIS A 97 10.64 -0.39 18.26
C HIS A 97 9.18 0.03 18.18
N LEU A 98 8.35 -0.67 17.39
CA LEU A 98 6.91 -0.39 17.36
C LEU A 98 6.28 -0.51 18.76
N VAL A 99 6.62 -1.56 19.52
CA VAL A 99 6.08 -1.74 20.88
C VAL A 99 6.42 -0.55 21.78
N LYS A 100 7.64 0.00 21.68
CA LYS A 100 8.01 1.23 22.42
C LYS A 100 7.15 2.43 22.00
N LEU A 101 6.88 2.61 20.70
CA LEU A 101 6.00 3.69 20.24
C LEU A 101 4.59 3.56 20.82
N LEU A 102 4.05 2.33 20.88
CA LEU A 102 2.75 2.06 21.48
C LEU A 102 2.73 2.32 22.99
N GLU A 103 3.77 1.89 23.71
CA GLU A 103 3.86 2.06 25.17
C GLU A 103 4.07 3.52 25.56
N ASN A 104 4.75 4.31 24.73
CA ASN A 104 4.94 5.74 24.93
C ASN A 104 3.74 6.58 24.49
N GLY A 105 2.68 5.96 23.95
CA GLY A 105 1.47 6.66 23.50
C GLY A 105 1.61 7.42 22.18
N ALA A 106 2.72 7.24 21.45
CA ALA A 106 2.96 7.91 20.17
C ALA A 106 2.04 7.40 19.06
N LEU A 107 1.53 6.17 19.19
CA LEU A 107 0.60 5.57 18.25
C LEU A 107 -0.55 4.90 19.03
N PRO A 108 -1.82 5.20 18.70
CA PRO A 108 -2.97 4.58 19.34
C PRO A 108 -2.95 3.06 19.22
N HIS A 109 -3.34 2.38 20.29
CA HIS A 109 -3.56 0.94 20.29
C HIS A 109 -4.57 0.55 21.35
N HIS A 110 -5.17 -0.62 21.15
CA HIS A 110 -5.98 -1.28 22.17
C HIS A 110 -5.48 -2.71 22.40
N LYS A 111 -6.03 -3.34 23.44
CA LYS A 111 -5.74 -4.75 23.75
C LYS A 111 -6.94 -5.61 23.39
N THR A 112 -6.69 -6.64 22.58
CA THR A 112 -7.63 -7.73 22.33
C THR A 112 -7.10 -8.96 23.05
N GLY A 113 -7.63 -9.20 24.26
CA GLY A 113 -7.07 -10.16 25.20
C GLY A 113 -5.67 -9.75 25.68
N ARG A 114 -4.66 -10.61 25.45
CA ARG A 114 -3.25 -10.34 25.83
C ARG A 114 -2.47 -9.58 24.76
N HIS A 115 -3.01 -9.42 23.55
CA HIS A 115 -2.28 -8.87 22.41
C HIS A 115 -2.70 -7.43 22.14
N ARG A 116 -1.72 -6.61 21.74
CA ARG A 116 -1.97 -5.25 21.26
C ARG A 116 -2.40 -5.28 19.80
N ARG A 117 -3.34 -4.39 19.46
CA ARG A 117 -3.89 -4.18 18.13
C ARG A 117 -3.80 -2.71 17.78
N VAL A 118 -3.50 -2.45 16.51
CA VAL A 118 -3.36 -1.09 15.96
C VAL A 118 -4.31 -0.99 14.79
N LEU A 119 -5.12 0.06 14.72
CA LEU A 119 -5.95 0.30 13.54
C LEU A 119 -5.05 0.70 12.37
N PHE A 120 -5.31 0.12 11.19
CA PHE A 120 -4.55 0.45 9.98
C PHE A 120 -4.61 1.96 9.67
N SER A 121 -5.76 2.60 9.86
CA SER A 121 -5.93 4.05 9.70
C SER A 121 -4.94 4.87 10.55
N ASP A 122 -4.83 4.52 11.83
CA ASP A 122 -3.99 5.24 12.78
C ASP A 122 -2.51 5.04 12.45
N LEU A 123 -2.15 3.82 12.04
CA LEU A 123 -0.80 3.51 11.59
C LEU A 123 -0.39 4.32 10.37
N MET A 124 -1.27 4.44 9.37
CA MET A 124 -0.99 5.20 8.15
C MET A 124 -0.93 6.70 8.40
N ALA A 125 -1.80 7.24 9.27
CA ALA A 125 -1.73 8.64 9.69
C ALA A 125 -0.39 8.94 10.37
N PHE A 126 0.04 8.09 11.31
CA PHE A 126 1.34 8.22 11.96
C PHE A 126 2.51 8.13 10.97
N LYS A 127 2.46 7.20 10.00
CA LYS A 127 3.48 7.07 8.96
C LYS A 127 3.61 8.34 8.14
N GLN A 128 2.47 8.90 7.70
CA GLN A 128 2.44 10.11 6.88
C GLN A 128 3.02 11.31 7.63
N GLU A 129 2.64 11.51 8.90
CA GLU A 129 3.21 12.57 9.74
C GLU A 129 4.72 12.42 9.91
N ARG A 130 5.19 11.19 10.16
CA ARG A 130 6.62 10.89 10.28
C ARG A 130 7.39 11.17 8.98
N ASP A 131 6.84 10.78 7.84
CA ASP A 131 7.48 10.96 6.54
C ASP A 131 7.57 12.45 6.16
N GLU A 132 6.53 13.24 6.47
CA GLU A 132 6.56 14.69 6.26
C GLU A 132 7.60 15.37 7.18
N ASN A 133 7.64 15.01 8.46
CA ASN A 133 8.64 15.54 9.40
C ASN A 133 10.07 15.20 8.96
N SER A 134 10.28 13.98 8.43
CA SER A 134 11.57 13.58 7.88
C SER A 134 11.94 14.40 6.64
N ARG A 135 10.99 14.67 5.75
CA ARG A 135 11.21 15.49 4.55
C ARG A 135 11.56 16.93 4.93
N GLN A 136 10.80 17.53 5.85
CA GLN A 136 11.07 18.88 6.35
C GLN A 136 12.47 19.00 6.95
N ALA A 137 12.89 18.05 7.79
CA ALA A 137 14.23 18.05 8.37
C ALA A 137 15.34 17.92 7.31
N MET A 138 15.11 17.12 6.25
CA MET A 138 16.04 17.04 5.11
C MET A 138 16.10 18.37 4.32
N ASP A 139 14.96 19.00 4.08
CA ASP A 139 14.90 20.30 3.40
C ASP A 139 15.58 21.42 4.21
N ASP A 140 15.50 21.35 5.54
CA ASP A 140 16.19 22.29 6.44
C ASP A 140 17.71 22.07 6.37
N LEU A 141 18.18 20.81 6.37
CA LEU A 141 19.60 20.47 6.17
C LEU A 141 20.11 20.87 4.78
N ALA A 142 19.28 20.72 3.74
CA ALA A 142 19.62 21.11 2.37
C ALA A 142 19.63 22.64 2.16
N ARG A 143 18.95 23.40 3.03
CA ARG A 143 18.95 24.87 3.06
C ARG A 143 20.07 25.49 3.92
N LEU A 144 20.89 24.67 4.60
CA LEU A 144 22.08 25.13 5.31
C LEU A 144 23.31 25.60 4.46
N PRO A 145 23.42 25.49 3.10
CA PRO A 145 24.69 25.75 2.42
C PRO A 145 25.03 27.22 2.13
N GLU A 146 24.50 28.19 2.90
CA GLU A 146 25.00 29.59 2.83
C GLU A 146 25.50 30.17 4.17
N GLU A 147 25.24 29.54 5.32
CA GLU A 147 25.68 30.11 6.61
C GLU A 147 27.02 29.56 7.14
N LEU A 148 27.58 28.49 6.54
CA LEU A 148 28.83 27.88 7.01
C LEU A 148 30.04 28.07 6.10
N GLY A 149 29.94 28.83 5.00
CA GLY A 149 31.11 29.34 4.28
C GLY A 149 32.18 28.30 3.90
N MET A 150 31.80 27.08 3.53
CA MET A 150 32.73 26.09 2.98
C MET A 150 32.56 25.99 1.46
N GLY A 151 32.92 27.09 0.80
CA GLY A 151 33.46 27.02 -0.54
C GLY A 151 34.97 26.81 -0.45
N TYR A 152 35.45 25.70 -1.01
CA TYR A 152 36.81 25.56 -1.51
C TYR A 152 36.73 24.94 -2.91
#